data_AF-R6UPL9-F1
#
_entry.id   AF-R6UPL9-F1
#
_cell.length_a   1.000
_cell.length_b   1.000
_cell.length_c   1.000
_cell.angle_alpha   90.00
_cell.angle_beta   90.00
_cell.angle_gamma   90.00
#
_symmetry.space_group_name_H-M   'P 1'
#
loop_
_entity.id
_entity.type
_entity.pdbx_description
1 polymer ?
#
loop_
_entity_poly.entity_id
_entity_poly.type
_entity_poly.pdbx_seq_one_letter_code
_entity_poly.pdbx_strand_id
1 'polypeptide(L)'
;MGLFDKKYCDICGEKVNMLTQKKLSDGQLCSNCKHKLGSFTSGWKQRTVQDVKNHLEQREQNKQKYQQFNCTASAGGRSNSLQVDFNHRWFIFAVNNRDFNSGNPQVFEFSQLQDFWIEPEYRTLDDSDNDGIPDNRDDFDSRQLNNYNSYGGNMNGMNNMMNTSMLNIPIAAQPFVRNSSSYSSPNKIREVRNLKVYFRVTEQFITSPIYFDVTSGISSGNQMELMNAYEAAVQIMQLCQQIKQGGASANQGFNQMNQGYGQPQQNMGGFAGSSVQNAAYAAASAQVQNNAYNTAAAVQPQTTDASWVCSSCGTRNNGKFCQGCGCAKPAAMSSRCTSCGWTPANGQPMPKFCPECGARL
;
A
#
# COMPACT_ATOMS: atom_id res chain seq x y z
N MET A 1 0.63 -44.68 -35.71
CA MET A 1 -0.31 -43.60 -35.35
C MET A 1 0.33 -42.84 -34.20
N GLY A 2 0.84 -41.63 -34.45
CA GLY A 2 1.81 -40.94 -33.57
C GLY A 2 1.21 -40.37 -32.27
N LEU A 3 2.00 -40.45 -31.21
CA LEU A 3 1.67 -40.30 -29.78
C LEU A 3 1.18 -38.93 -29.28
N PHE A 4 0.80 -37.99 -30.16
CA PHE A 4 0.36 -36.65 -29.75
C PHE A 4 -0.71 -36.12 -30.70
N ASP A 5 -1.98 -36.24 -30.31
CA ASP A 5 -3.06 -35.52 -30.99
C ASP A 5 -2.75 -34.02 -30.99
N LYS A 6 -2.74 -33.42 -32.18
CA LYS A 6 -2.50 -31.98 -32.34
C LYS A 6 -3.65 -31.24 -31.66
N LYS A 7 -3.39 -30.64 -30.52
CA LYS A 7 -4.33 -29.75 -29.86
C LYS A 7 -4.28 -28.38 -30.54
N TYR A 8 -5.44 -27.74 -30.64
CA TYR A 8 -5.61 -26.40 -31.20
C TYR A 8 -6.16 -25.48 -30.12
N CYS A 9 -5.94 -24.18 -30.27
CA CYS A 9 -6.44 -23.16 -29.36
C CYS A 9 -7.93 -22.95 -29.61
N ASP A 10 -8.76 -23.05 -28.57
CA ASP A 10 -10.21 -22.87 -28.67
C ASP A 10 -10.63 -21.39 -28.84
N ILE A 11 -9.67 -20.47 -28.87
CA ILE A 11 -9.89 -19.04 -29.08
C ILE A 11 -9.51 -18.59 -30.51
N CYS A 12 -8.32 -18.97 -30.99
CA CYS A 12 -7.81 -18.54 -32.30
C CYS A 12 -7.69 -19.65 -33.35
N GLY A 13 -7.90 -20.91 -32.98
CA GLY A 13 -7.74 -22.05 -33.88
C GLY A 13 -6.30 -22.42 -34.24
N GLU A 14 -5.30 -21.68 -33.74
CA GLU A 14 -3.88 -22.00 -33.98
C GLU A 14 -3.44 -23.23 -33.19
N LYS A 15 -2.42 -23.93 -33.70
CA LYS A 15 -1.83 -25.08 -33.02
C LYS A 15 -1.20 -24.65 -31.69
N VAL A 16 -1.53 -25.34 -30.61
CA VAL A 16 -0.96 -25.07 -29.28
C VAL A 16 0.31 -25.89 -29.04
N ASN A 17 1.32 -25.25 -28.45
CA ASN A 17 2.48 -25.95 -27.92
C ASN A 17 2.14 -26.49 -26.52
N MET A 18 2.28 -27.81 -26.34
CA MET A 18 1.87 -28.50 -25.13
C MET A 18 2.60 -28.01 -23.86
N LEU A 19 3.81 -27.47 -23.99
CA LEU A 19 4.60 -26.96 -22.86
C LEU A 19 4.19 -25.55 -22.41
N THR A 20 3.64 -24.74 -23.32
CA THR A 20 3.34 -23.32 -23.04
C THR A 20 1.84 -23.02 -22.99
N GLN A 21 1.00 -23.94 -23.45
CA GLN A 21 -0.45 -23.80 -23.39
C GLN A 21 -0.97 -23.72 -21.96
N LYS A 22 -2.11 -23.05 -21.80
CA LYS A 22 -2.90 -23.11 -20.57
C LYS A 22 -4.09 -24.03 -20.79
N LYS A 23 -4.25 -24.98 -19.87
CA LYS A 23 -5.43 -25.84 -19.80
C LYS A 23 -6.56 -25.06 -19.11
N LEU A 24 -7.68 -24.95 -19.81
CA LEU A 24 -8.96 -24.45 -19.32
C LEU A 24 -9.79 -25.62 -18.79
N SER A 25 -10.94 -25.34 -18.17
CA SER A 25 -11.86 -26.39 -17.70
C SER A 25 -12.48 -27.19 -18.84
N ASP A 26 -12.76 -26.54 -19.97
CA ASP A 26 -13.43 -27.08 -21.16
C ASP A 26 -12.63 -26.87 -22.47
N GLY A 27 -11.34 -26.49 -22.39
CA GLY A 27 -10.54 -26.19 -23.58
C GLY A 27 -9.04 -25.98 -23.37
N GLN A 28 -8.36 -25.51 -24.42
CA GLN A 28 -6.95 -25.16 -24.47
C GLN A 28 -6.77 -23.72 -24.95
N LEU A 29 -5.83 -23.02 -24.31
CA LEU A 29 -5.48 -21.63 -24.62
C LEU A 29 -4.01 -21.53 -25.03
N CYS A 30 -3.73 -20.94 -26.20
CA CYS A 30 -2.36 -20.68 -26.64
C CYS A 30 -1.72 -19.50 -25.88
N SER A 31 -0.38 -19.43 -25.92
CA SER A 31 0.35 -18.34 -25.27
C SER A 31 -0.03 -16.98 -25.84
N ASN A 32 -0.24 -16.87 -27.15
CA ASN A 32 -0.60 -15.61 -27.82
C ASN A 32 -1.93 -15.04 -27.31
N CYS A 33 -2.98 -15.87 -27.24
CA CYS A 33 -4.26 -15.47 -26.68
C CYS A 33 -4.16 -15.15 -25.19
N LYS A 34 -3.35 -15.91 -24.44
CA LYS A 34 -3.05 -15.62 -23.03
C LYS A 34 -2.43 -14.22 -22.86
N HIS A 35 -1.51 -13.82 -23.72
CA HIS A 35 -0.86 -12.50 -23.63
C HIS A 35 -1.84 -11.33 -23.83
N LYS A 36 -2.96 -11.53 -24.52
CA LYS A 36 -4.00 -10.49 -24.70
C LYS A 36 -4.81 -10.22 -23.43
N LEU A 37 -4.89 -11.20 -22.52
CA LEU A 37 -5.71 -11.17 -21.31
C LEU A 37 -5.09 -10.40 -20.13
N GLY A 38 -3.95 -9.73 -20.34
CA GLY A 38 -3.25 -8.96 -19.31
C GLY A 38 -2.43 -9.80 -18.32
N SER A 39 -1.54 -9.14 -17.59
CA SER A 39 -0.54 -9.82 -16.75
C SER A 39 -1.09 -10.39 -15.43
N PHE A 40 -2.25 -9.93 -14.97
CA PHE A 40 -2.82 -10.30 -13.66
C PHE A 40 -3.79 -11.49 -13.70
N THR A 41 -4.13 -11.99 -14.89
CA THR A 41 -5.11 -13.07 -15.04
C THR A 41 -4.62 -14.38 -14.43
N SER A 42 -5.43 -14.95 -13.55
CA SER A 42 -5.12 -16.14 -12.75
C SER A 42 -6.29 -17.13 -12.69
N GLY A 43 -6.07 -18.30 -12.09
CA GLY A 43 -7.11 -19.32 -11.95
C GLY A 43 -7.43 -20.10 -13.24
N TRP A 44 -6.51 -20.16 -14.20
CA TRP A 44 -6.71 -20.72 -15.55
C TRP A 44 -7.43 -22.09 -15.60
N LYS A 45 -7.10 -23.01 -14.69
CA LYS A 45 -7.70 -24.35 -14.66
C LYS A 45 -9.22 -24.35 -14.42
N GLN A 46 -9.75 -23.30 -13.82
CA GLN A 46 -11.17 -23.15 -13.50
C GLN A 46 -11.94 -22.33 -14.54
N ARG A 47 -11.22 -21.69 -15.49
CA ARG A 47 -11.84 -20.85 -16.52
C ARG A 47 -12.33 -21.70 -17.67
N THR A 48 -13.52 -21.38 -18.16
CA THR A 48 -14.05 -21.90 -19.41
C THR A 48 -13.50 -21.13 -20.63
N VAL A 49 -13.69 -21.68 -21.83
CA VAL A 49 -13.45 -20.96 -23.10
C VAL A 49 -14.32 -19.70 -23.16
N GLN A 50 -15.56 -19.75 -22.67
CA GLN A 50 -16.45 -18.60 -22.64
C GLN A 50 -15.96 -17.51 -21.68
N ASP A 51 -15.45 -17.88 -20.50
CA ASP A 51 -14.82 -16.94 -19.57
C ASP A 51 -13.67 -16.18 -20.22
N VAL A 52 -12.84 -16.88 -21.02
CA VAL A 52 -11.73 -16.27 -21.74
C VAL A 52 -12.24 -15.30 -22.81
N LYS A 53 -13.30 -15.64 -23.55
CA LYS A 53 -13.91 -14.74 -24.54
C LYS A 53 -14.46 -13.48 -23.88
N ASN A 54 -15.18 -13.63 -22.78
CA ASN A 54 -15.72 -12.50 -22.00
C ASN A 54 -14.58 -11.61 -21.48
N HIS A 55 -13.48 -12.20 -21.02
CA HIS A 55 -12.33 -11.42 -20.57
C HIS A 55 -11.64 -10.67 -21.71
N LEU A 56 -11.53 -11.25 -22.91
CA LEU A 56 -11.02 -10.52 -24.08
C LEU A 56 -11.87 -9.29 -24.42
N GLU A 57 -13.19 -9.41 -24.30
CA GLU A 57 -14.10 -8.28 -24.48
C GLU A 57 -13.91 -7.21 -23.40
N GLN A 58 -13.79 -7.61 -22.14
CA GLN A 58 -13.46 -6.68 -21.04
C GLN A 58 -12.12 -5.96 -21.28
N ARG A 59 -11.14 -6.63 -21.87
CA ARG A 59 -9.86 -6.02 -22.22
C ARG A 59 -9.99 -4.95 -23.30
N GLU A 60 -10.90 -5.11 -24.26
CA GLU A 60 -11.16 -4.05 -25.26
C GLU A 60 -11.87 -2.85 -24.63
N GLN A 61 -12.84 -3.08 -23.73
CA GLN A 61 -13.47 -2.00 -22.96
C GLN A 61 -12.45 -1.28 -22.06
N ASN A 62 -11.57 -2.03 -21.41
CA ASN A 62 -10.48 -1.49 -20.59
C ASN A 62 -9.55 -0.59 -21.40
N LYS A 63 -9.27 -0.94 -22.66
CA LYS A 63 -8.44 -0.13 -23.56
C LYS A 63 -9.05 1.26 -23.78
N GLN A 64 -10.38 1.33 -23.95
CA GLN A 64 -11.09 2.60 -24.06
C GLN A 64 -11.09 3.37 -22.74
N LYS A 65 -11.28 2.71 -21.59
CA LYS A 65 -11.14 3.35 -20.27
C LYS A 65 -9.74 3.92 -20.06
N TYR A 66 -8.70 3.18 -20.43
CA TYR A 66 -7.31 3.63 -20.28
C TYR A 66 -6.99 4.87 -21.13
N GLN A 67 -7.58 5.02 -22.32
CA GLN A 67 -7.40 6.25 -23.12
C GLN A 67 -7.91 7.52 -22.41
N GLN A 68 -8.82 7.37 -21.44
CA GLN A 68 -9.36 8.47 -20.64
C GLN A 68 -8.62 8.63 -19.31
N PHE A 69 -7.73 7.70 -18.97
CA PHE A 69 -7.00 7.70 -17.70
C PHE A 69 -6.03 8.89 -17.64
N ASN A 70 -6.18 9.72 -16.62
CA ASN A 70 -5.32 10.86 -16.34
C ASN A 70 -4.62 10.67 -14.99
N CYS A 71 -3.33 10.34 -15.03
CA CYS A 71 -2.56 10.13 -13.81
C CYS A 71 -2.42 11.44 -13.01
N THR A 72 -3.16 11.54 -11.92
CA THR A 72 -3.13 12.66 -10.97
C THR A 72 -2.14 12.47 -9.81
N ALA A 73 -1.83 11.23 -9.48
CA ALA A 73 -0.86 10.87 -8.44
C ALA A 73 -0.19 9.52 -8.77
N SER A 74 1.04 9.34 -8.33
CA SER A 74 1.78 8.09 -8.50
C SER A 74 2.69 7.85 -7.30
N ALA A 75 2.87 6.58 -6.92
CA ALA A 75 3.83 6.16 -5.91
C ALA A 75 4.55 4.89 -6.36
N GLY A 76 5.84 4.78 -6.04
CA GLY A 76 6.71 3.69 -6.44
C GLY A 76 7.79 4.12 -7.44
N GLY A 77 8.44 3.13 -8.07
CA GLY A 77 9.54 3.33 -8.99
C GLY A 77 9.12 3.45 -10.46
N ARG A 78 10.10 3.73 -11.33
CA ARG A 78 9.90 3.94 -12.77
C ARG A 78 9.27 2.72 -13.49
N SER A 79 9.58 1.51 -13.04
CA SER A 79 9.08 0.26 -13.65
C SER A 79 7.94 -0.39 -12.86
N ASN A 80 7.81 -0.03 -11.58
CA ASN A 80 6.91 -0.63 -10.61
C ASN A 80 6.23 0.47 -9.79
N SER A 81 5.01 0.87 -10.17
CA SER A 81 4.29 1.96 -9.51
C SER A 81 2.78 1.72 -9.45
N LEU A 82 2.15 2.35 -8.47
CA LEU A 82 0.72 2.57 -8.39
C LEU A 82 0.43 3.97 -8.94
N GLN A 83 -0.39 4.05 -9.98
CA GLN A 83 -0.83 5.32 -10.56
C GLN A 83 -2.33 5.50 -10.34
N VAL A 84 -2.74 6.72 -10.03
CA VAL A 84 -4.09 7.05 -9.58
C VAL A 84 -4.62 8.27 -10.33
N ASP A 85 -5.85 8.13 -10.80
CA ASP A 85 -6.68 9.19 -11.35
C ASP A 85 -7.81 9.49 -10.36
N PHE A 86 -7.66 10.55 -9.57
CA PHE A 86 -8.66 10.97 -8.60
C PHE A 86 -9.90 11.59 -9.26
N ASN A 87 -9.79 12.10 -10.49
CA ASN A 87 -10.92 12.70 -11.21
C ASN A 87 -11.92 11.62 -11.62
N HIS A 88 -11.42 10.54 -12.20
CA HIS A 88 -12.25 9.39 -12.60
C HIS A 88 -12.43 8.35 -11.48
N ARG A 89 -11.71 8.50 -10.37
CA ARG A 89 -11.63 7.49 -9.29
C ARG A 89 -11.17 6.14 -9.79
N TRP A 90 -10.09 6.15 -10.58
CA TRP A 90 -9.46 4.98 -11.15
C TRP A 90 -8.01 4.83 -10.71
N PHE A 91 -7.49 3.61 -10.71
CA PHE A 91 -6.08 3.35 -10.50
C PHE A 91 -5.58 2.23 -11.40
N ILE A 92 -4.27 2.20 -11.63
CA ILE A 92 -3.58 1.17 -12.41
C ILE A 92 -2.30 0.74 -11.69
N PHE A 93 -1.92 -0.53 -11.89
CA PHE A 93 -0.62 -1.04 -11.45
C PHE A 93 0.33 -1.12 -12.64
N ALA A 94 1.37 -0.30 -12.62
CA ALA A 94 2.52 -0.48 -13.49
C ALA A 94 3.43 -1.52 -12.88
N VAL A 95 3.37 -2.76 -13.38
CA VAL A 95 4.24 -3.85 -12.95
C VAL A 95 5.16 -4.24 -14.10
N ASN A 96 6.46 -3.98 -13.94
CA ASN A 96 7.49 -4.16 -14.96
C ASN A 96 7.16 -3.50 -16.31
N ASN A 97 6.29 -2.47 -16.32
CA ASN A 97 5.71 -1.85 -17.51
C ASN A 97 5.15 -2.84 -18.56
N ARG A 98 4.82 -4.09 -18.15
CA ARG A 98 4.48 -5.16 -19.09
C ARG A 98 3.19 -4.87 -19.84
N ASP A 99 2.15 -4.46 -19.11
CA ASP A 99 0.85 -4.14 -19.72
C ASP A 99 0.88 -2.78 -20.43
N PHE A 100 1.80 -1.88 -20.05
CA PHE A 100 2.04 -0.60 -20.73
C PHE A 100 2.66 -0.82 -22.12
N ASN A 101 3.60 -1.77 -22.25
CA ASN A 101 4.15 -2.17 -23.54
C ASN A 101 3.08 -2.77 -24.49
N SER A 102 1.99 -3.30 -23.92
CA SER A 102 0.83 -3.78 -24.71
C SER A 102 -0.20 -2.69 -25.04
N GLY A 103 0.00 -1.45 -24.53
CA GLY A 103 -0.91 -0.32 -24.71
C GLY A 103 -2.27 -0.47 -24.01
N ASN A 104 -2.38 -1.39 -23.04
CA ASN A 104 -3.64 -1.70 -22.38
C ASN A 104 -3.45 -2.10 -20.90
N PRO A 105 -2.87 -1.24 -20.04
CA PRO A 105 -2.79 -1.50 -18.60
C PRO A 105 -4.20 -1.61 -18.00
N GLN A 106 -4.36 -2.53 -17.05
CA GLN A 106 -5.66 -2.77 -16.41
C GLN A 106 -6.07 -1.58 -15.53
N VAL A 107 -7.20 -0.97 -15.86
CA VAL A 107 -7.87 0.09 -15.11
C VAL A 107 -8.80 -0.53 -14.08
N PHE A 108 -8.65 -0.07 -12.84
CA PHE A 108 -9.48 -0.47 -11.71
C PHE A 108 -10.21 0.75 -11.16
N GLU A 109 -11.43 0.54 -10.70
CA GLU A 109 -12.18 1.52 -9.91
C GLU A 109 -11.74 1.47 -8.45
N PHE A 110 -11.79 2.60 -7.74
CA PHE A 110 -11.38 2.68 -6.32
C PHE A 110 -12.05 1.62 -5.43
N SER A 111 -13.32 1.31 -5.70
CA SER A 111 -14.11 0.29 -5.00
C SER A 111 -13.52 -1.12 -5.13
N GLN A 112 -12.73 -1.38 -6.18
CA GLN A 112 -12.14 -2.69 -6.42
C GLN A 112 -10.92 -2.94 -5.57
N LEU A 113 -10.25 -1.93 -5.00
CA LEU A 113 -9.16 -2.18 -4.06
C LEU A 113 -9.74 -2.76 -2.76
N GLN A 114 -9.44 -4.01 -2.42
CA GLN A 114 -9.94 -4.68 -1.21
C GLN A 114 -8.96 -4.58 -0.05
N ASP A 115 -7.69 -4.89 -0.28
CA ASP A 115 -6.68 -5.03 0.76
C ASP A 115 -5.28 -4.74 0.19
N PHE A 116 -4.35 -4.33 1.04
CA PHE A 116 -2.97 -4.03 0.65
C PHE A 116 -2.02 -4.15 1.84
N TRP A 117 -0.79 -4.60 1.57
CA TRP A 117 0.22 -4.81 2.62
C TRP A 117 1.64 -4.82 2.05
N ILE A 118 2.62 -4.73 2.95
CA ILE A 118 4.05 -4.89 2.69
C ILE A 118 4.46 -6.26 3.20
N GLU A 119 5.29 -6.97 2.44
CA GLU A 119 5.92 -8.22 2.87
C GLU A 119 7.43 -8.10 2.66
N PRO A 120 8.22 -8.04 3.75
CA PRO A 120 9.67 -8.09 3.64
C PRO A 120 10.13 -9.49 3.24
N GLU A 121 11.08 -9.55 2.31
CA GLU A 121 11.81 -10.78 2.02
C GLU A 121 13.15 -10.74 2.75
N TYR A 122 13.53 -11.87 3.35
CA TYR A 122 14.74 -11.98 4.15
C TYR A 122 15.81 -12.81 3.45
N ARG A 123 17.07 -12.48 3.71
CA ARG A 123 18.20 -13.42 3.57
C ARG A 123 18.66 -13.83 4.96
N THR A 124 19.13 -15.07 5.05
CA THR A 124 19.83 -15.56 6.25
C THR A 124 21.31 -15.23 6.13
N LEU A 125 21.88 -14.79 7.23
CA LEU A 125 23.33 -14.65 7.38
C LEU A 125 23.83 -15.74 8.31
N ASP A 126 25.05 -16.19 8.05
CA ASP A 126 25.76 -17.10 8.93
C ASP A 126 26.37 -16.30 10.10
N ASP A 127 26.40 -16.96 11.24
CA ASP A 127 26.87 -16.47 12.54
C ASP A 127 27.56 -17.67 13.19
N SER A 128 28.84 -17.83 12.87
CA SER A 128 29.64 -19.01 13.15
C SER A 128 30.01 -19.14 14.62
N ASP A 129 30.07 -18.03 15.36
CA ASP A 129 30.38 -17.98 16.78
C ASP A 129 29.15 -17.69 17.67
N ASN A 130 27.97 -17.45 17.08
CA ASN A 130 26.69 -17.14 17.74
C ASN A 130 26.75 -15.88 18.61
N ASP A 131 27.56 -14.90 18.22
CA ASP A 131 27.70 -13.64 18.94
C ASP A 131 26.60 -12.62 18.55
N GLY A 132 25.82 -12.91 17.50
CA GLY A 132 24.76 -12.04 16.99
C GLY A 132 25.23 -11.05 15.91
N ILE A 133 26.47 -11.18 15.44
CA ILE A 133 27.07 -10.45 14.35
C ILE A 133 27.23 -11.42 13.17
N PRO A 134 26.75 -11.06 11.97
CA PRO A 134 26.97 -11.87 10.79
C PRO A 134 28.45 -12.07 10.50
N ASP A 135 28.87 -13.27 10.10
CA ASP A 135 30.27 -13.60 9.76
C ASP A 135 30.91 -12.61 8.78
N ASN A 136 30.12 -12.02 7.88
CA ASN A 136 30.60 -11.03 6.90
C ASN A 136 30.77 -9.60 7.45
N ARG A 137 30.46 -9.40 8.73
CA ARG A 137 30.55 -8.15 9.51
C ARG A 137 31.24 -8.39 10.86
N ASP A 138 31.65 -9.62 11.09
CA ASP A 138 32.35 -10.03 12.29
C ASP A 138 33.85 -10.07 11.98
N ASP A 139 34.51 -8.96 12.31
CA ASP A 139 35.99 -8.86 12.26
C ASP A 139 36.63 -9.53 13.49
N PHE A 140 35.85 -10.06 14.44
CA PHE A 140 36.29 -10.54 15.74
C PHE A 140 35.58 -11.82 16.19
N ASP A 141 36.17 -12.97 15.88
CA ASP A 141 35.63 -14.27 16.31
C ASP A 141 35.71 -14.43 17.85
N SER A 142 34.55 -14.37 18.51
CA SER A 142 34.39 -14.47 19.95
C SER A 142 34.88 -15.81 20.52
N ARG A 143 34.98 -16.86 19.70
CA ARG A 143 35.55 -18.15 20.10
C ARG A 143 37.04 -18.03 20.40
N GLN A 144 37.73 -17.03 19.85
CA GLN A 144 39.15 -16.80 20.14
C GLN A 144 39.39 -16.31 21.57
N LEU A 145 38.40 -15.66 22.21
CA LEU A 145 38.49 -15.25 23.62
C LEU A 145 38.28 -16.40 24.60
N ASN A 146 37.61 -17.48 24.21
CA ASN A 146 37.37 -18.64 25.08
C ASN A 146 38.64 -19.45 25.41
N ASN A 147 39.82 -19.05 24.91
CA ASN A 147 41.10 -19.59 25.35
C ASN A 147 41.65 -18.89 26.62
N TYR A 148 41.12 -17.73 27.03
CA TYR A 148 41.52 -17.04 28.25
C TYR A 148 40.31 -16.68 29.11
N ASN A 149 40.09 -17.46 30.16
CA ASN A 149 39.17 -17.21 31.28
C ASN A 149 37.66 -17.21 30.99
N SER A 150 37.08 -18.38 31.30
CA SER A 150 35.80 -18.55 32.01
C SER A 150 35.40 -17.32 32.84
N TYR A 151 34.31 -16.63 32.46
CA TYR A 151 33.37 -15.83 33.28
C TYR A 151 32.57 -14.76 32.48
N GLY A 152 32.52 -14.82 31.13
CA GLY A 152 31.81 -13.81 30.31
C GLY A 152 30.55 -14.25 29.54
N GLY A 153 30.28 -15.56 29.40
CA GLY A 153 29.34 -16.08 28.39
C GLY A 153 27.85 -15.77 28.58
N ASN A 154 27.42 -15.22 29.72
CA ASN A 154 26.00 -15.06 30.05
C ASN A 154 25.44 -13.64 29.74
N MET A 155 26.31 -12.66 29.41
CA MET A 155 25.89 -11.28 29.11
C MET A 155 25.74 -10.99 27.60
N ASN A 156 26.29 -11.82 26.72
CA ASN A 156 26.12 -11.67 25.26
C ASN A 156 24.76 -12.22 24.80
N GLY A 157 24.22 -13.25 25.45
CA GLY A 157 22.91 -13.82 25.09
C GLY A 157 21.72 -12.86 25.29
N MET A 158 21.77 -11.95 26.27
CA MET A 158 20.70 -10.97 26.52
C MET A 158 20.75 -9.75 25.60
N ASN A 159 21.94 -9.33 25.14
CA ASN A 159 22.05 -8.34 24.06
C ASN A 159 21.68 -8.95 22.70
N ASN A 160 21.95 -10.24 22.50
CA ASN A 160 21.60 -10.95 21.28
C ASN A 160 20.08 -11.13 21.13
N MET A 161 19.29 -11.18 22.22
CA MET A 161 17.81 -11.13 22.16
C MET A 161 17.25 -9.74 21.80
N MET A 162 18.04 -8.67 21.91
CA MET A 162 17.67 -7.35 21.39
C MET A 162 18.20 -7.08 19.97
N ASN A 163 19.23 -7.82 19.53
CA ASN A 163 19.83 -7.69 18.20
C ASN A 163 19.24 -8.68 17.18
N THR A 164 18.79 -9.85 17.63
CA THR A 164 17.91 -10.72 16.86
C THR A 164 16.46 -10.27 17.03
N SER A 165 15.88 -9.67 15.99
CA SER A 165 14.43 -9.64 15.74
C SER A 165 13.59 -8.44 16.23
N MET A 166 14.17 -7.29 16.58
CA MET A 166 13.52 -6.05 16.15
C MET A 166 13.92 -5.80 14.70
N LEU A 167 13.21 -6.51 13.82
CA LEU A 167 13.08 -6.17 12.41
C LEU A 167 13.05 -4.65 12.30
N ASN A 168 14.09 -4.06 11.70
CA ASN A 168 14.27 -2.61 11.60
C ASN A 168 13.26 -2.01 10.59
N ILE A 169 11.98 -2.25 10.87
CA ILE A 169 10.81 -1.80 10.14
C ILE A 169 10.47 -0.43 10.71
N PRO A 170 10.56 0.64 9.91
CA PRO A 170 10.17 1.98 10.35
C PRO A 170 8.74 1.99 10.90
N ILE A 171 8.49 2.76 11.96
CA ILE A 171 7.18 2.86 12.61
C ILE A 171 6.05 3.12 11.61
N ALA A 172 6.30 3.97 10.60
CA ALA A 172 5.33 4.28 9.56
C ALA A 172 4.96 3.08 8.66
N ALA A 173 5.84 2.08 8.53
CA ALA A 173 5.60 0.87 7.75
C ALA A 173 4.92 -0.24 8.56
N GLN A 174 5.10 -0.27 9.88
CA GLN A 174 4.59 -1.33 10.77
C GLN A 174 3.09 -1.66 10.59
N PRO A 175 2.17 -0.68 10.42
CA PRO A 175 0.75 -0.98 10.23
C PRO A 175 0.43 -1.77 8.96
N PHE A 176 1.34 -1.74 7.99
CA PHE A 176 1.15 -2.35 6.67
C PHE A 176 1.94 -3.64 6.52
N VAL A 177 2.88 -3.95 7.41
CA VAL A 177 3.73 -5.14 7.27
C VAL A 177 2.97 -6.39 7.70
N ARG A 178 2.98 -7.40 6.83
CA ARG A 178 2.63 -8.78 7.16
C ARG A 178 3.88 -9.63 7.00
N ASN A 179 4.20 -10.44 8.00
CA ASN A 179 5.33 -11.35 7.93
C ASN A 179 4.96 -12.55 7.04
N SER A 180 5.84 -12.91 6.10
CA SER A 180 5.68 -14.17 5.36
C SER A 180 5.75 -15.35 6.32
N SER A 181 4.84 -16.32 6.16
CA SER A 181 4.75 -17.55 6.97
C SER A 181 5.81 -18.60 6.63
N SER A 182 6.73 -18.33 5.72
CA SER A 182 7.63 -19.32 5.14
C SER A 182 8.93 -19.50 5.94
N TYR A 183 8.94 -19.61 7.27
CA TYR A 183 10.23 -19.69 7.99
C TYR A 183 10.28 -20.64 9.19
N SER A 184 11.24 -21.56 9.13
CA SER A 184 11.44 -22.70 10.05
C SER A 184 12.85 -22.79 10.67
N SER A 185 13.69 -21.76 10.58
CA SER A 185 15.05 -21.78 11.16
C SER A 185 15.19 -20.77 12.30
N PRO A 186 15.11 -21.20 13.57
CA PRO A 186 15.11 -20.31 14.74
C PRO A 186 16.46 -19.63 15.03
N ASN A 187 17.58 -20.16 14.51
CA ASN A 187 18.93 -19.81 14.97
C ASN A 187 19.82 -19.19 13.87
N LYS A 188 19.28 -18.34 12.99
CA LYS A 188 20.12 -17.60 12.02
C LYS A 188 19.78 -16.12 12.06
N ILE A 189 20.81 -15.27 11.95
CA ILE A 189 20.62 -13.83 11.77
C ILE A 189 19.89 -13.60 10.44
N ARG A 190 18.95 -12.66 10.45
CA ARG A 190 18.11 -12.34 9.30
C ARG A 190 18.23 -10.87 8.97
N GLU A 191 18.25 -10.58 7.69
CA GLU A 191 18.15 -9.21 7.22
C GLU A 191 17.27 -9.10 5.99
N VAL A 192 16.61 -7.95 5.84
CA VAL A 192 15.75 -7.70 4.70
C VAL A 192 16.61 -7.59 3.44
N ARG A 193 16.21 -8.32 2.40
CA ARG A 193 16.85 -8.30 1.09
C ARG A 193 16.04 -7.65 0.01
N ASN A 194 14.73 -7.55 0.21
CA ASN A 194 13.80 -6.97 -0.73
C ASN A 194 12.49 -6.65 -0.01
N LEU A 195 11.71 -5.73 -0.57
CA LEU A 195 10.37 -5.39 -0.09
C LEU A 195 9.37 -5.57 -1.22
N LYS A 196 8.35 -6.38 -0.97
CA LYS A 196 7.22 -6.55 -1.86
C LYS A 196 6.01 -5.84 -1.32
N VAL A 197 5.27 -5.18 -2.21
CA VAL A 197 3.95 -4.65 -1.90
C VAL A 197 2.90 -5.50 -2.60
N TYR A 198 1.81 -5.76 -1.89
CA TYR A 198 0.73 -6.63 -2.34
C TYR A 198 -0.59 -5.87 -2.34
N PHE A 199 -1.46 -6.24 -3.28
CA PHE A 199 -2.78 -5.67 -3.46
C PHE A 199 -3.77 -6.78 -3.77
N ARG A 200 -4.89 -6.79 -3.05
CA ARG A 200 -6.04 -7.62 -3.38
C ARG A 200 -7.10 -6.75 -4.03
N VAL A 201 -7.60 -7.20 -5.17
CA VAL A 201 -8.65 -6.51 -5.91
C VAL A 201 -9.89 -7.38 -6.08
N THR A 202 -11.06 -6.74 -6.14
CA THR A 202 -12.31 -7.36 -6.58
C THR A 202 -12.32 -7.39 -8.11
N GLU A 203 -11.77 -8.44 -8.70
CA GLU A 203 -11.93 -8.70 -10.13
C GLU A 203 -12.13 -10.20 -10.40
N GLN A 204 -13.13 -10.54 -11.20
CA GLN A 204 -13.47 -11.92 -11.57
C GLN A 204 -12.27 -12.68 -12.09
N PHE A 205 -11.41 -12.06 -12.91
CA PHE A 205 -10.28 -12.71 -13.56
C PHE A 205 -8.97 -12.69 -12.76
N ILE A 206 -8.95 -12.00 -11.61
CA ILE A 206 -7.78 -11.81 -10.75
C ILE A 206 -8.05 -12.42 -9.37
N THR A 207 -7.64 -13.69 -9.23
CA THR A 207 -7.86 -14.49 -8.00
C THR A 207 -6.67 -14.48 -7.03
N SER A 208 -5.48 -14.13 -7.53
CA SER A 208 -4.26 -14.01 -6.73
C SER A 208 -3.93 -12.55 -6.47
N PRO A 209 -3.35 -12.20 -5.31
CA PRO A 209 -2.88 -10.84 -5.06
C PRO A 209 -1.91 -10.37 -6.16
N ILE A 210 -2.07 -9.13 -6.58
CA ILE A 210 -1.11 -8.44 -7.44
C ILE A 210 0.03 -7.99 -6.53
N TYR A 211 1.27 -8.14 -6.98
CA TYR A 211 2.42 -7.65 -6.24
C TYR A 211 3.51 -7.15 -7.18
N PHE A 212 4.39 -6.33 -6.64
CA PHE A 212 5.64 -5.95 -7.29
C PHE A 212 6.70 -5.60 -6.25
N ASP A 213 7.95 -5.67 -6.68
CA ASP A 213 9.10 -5.29 -5.86
C ASP A 213 9.24 -3.76 -5.83
N VAL A 214 9.38 -3.21 -4.63
CA VAL A 214 9.62 -1.77 -4.41
C VAL A 214 11.05 -1.39 -4.79
N THR A 215 11.98 -2.33 -4.68
CA THR A 215 13.41 -2.17 -4.98
C THR A 215 13.91 -3.38 -5.80
N SER A 216 15.01 -3.22 -6.53
CA SER A 216 15.69 -4.33 -7.21
C SER A 216 16.48 -5.24 -6.26
N GLY A 217 16.57 -4.86 -4.99
CA GLY A 217 17.31 -5.56 -3.95
C GLY A 217 17.89 -4.58 -2.95
N ILE A 218 18.22 -5.08 -1.76
CA ILE A 218 18.87 -4.33 -0.68
C ILE A 218 20.19 -5.03 -0.38
N SER A 219 21.28 -4.30 -0.51
CA SER A 219 22.64 -4.79 -0.25
C SER A 219 22.83 -5.19 1.21
N SER A 220 23.72 -6.15 1.45
CA SER A 220 24.15 -6.58 2.80
C SER A 220 24.51 -5.38 3.67
N GLY A 221 23.79 -5.17 4.78
CA GLY A 221 24.10 -4.13 5.75
C GLY A 221 23.84 -2.69 5.29
N ASN A 222 23.27 -2.49 4.10
CA ASN A 222 23.00 -1.14 3.59
C ASN A 222 21.70 -0.57 4.17
N GLN A 223 21.83 0.10 5.30
CA GLN A 223 20.72 0.69 6.02
C GLN A 223 20.02 1.82 5.23
N MET A 224 20.75 2.54 4.38
CA MET A 224 20.18 3.61 3.57
C MET A 224 19.25 3.04 2.49
N GLU A 225 19.66 1.99 1.79
CA GLU A 225 18.81 1.28 0.83
C GLU A 225 17.56 0.69 1.49
N LEU A 226 17.71 0.13 2.70
CA LEU A 226 16.58 -0.40 3.48
C LEU A 226 15.57 0.69 3.83
N MET A 227 16.03 1.83 4.36
CA MET A 227 15.16 2.95 4.74
C MET A 227 14.45 3.54 3.52
N ASN A 228 15.17 3.76 2.42
CA ASN A 228 14.58 4.27 1.17
C ASN A 228 13.52 3.31 0.61
N ALA A 229 13.76 1.99 0.69
CA ALA A 229 12.79 0.99 0.24
C ALA A 229 11.51 1.02 1.08
N TYR A 230 11.62 1.14 2.42
CA TYR A 230 10.45 1.26 3.29
C TYR A 230 9.71 2.58 3.06
N GLU A 231 10.41 3.68 2.84
CA GLU A 231 9.78 4.97 2.53
C GLU A 231 8.94 4.87 1.25
N ALA A 232 9.51 4.32 0.17
CA ALA A 232 8.79 4.10 -1.07
C ALA A 232 7.59 3.16 -0.88
N ALA A 233 7.74 2.10 -0.09
CA ALA A 233 6.64 1.19 0.23
C ALA A 233 5.51 1.92 0.98
N VAL A 234 5.84 2.74 1.98
CA VAL A 234 4.87 3.52 2.76
C VAL A 234 4.15 4.54 1.89
N GLN A 235 4.83 5.21 0.96
CA GLN A 235 4.18 6.12 0.00
C GLN A 235 3.10 5.39 -0.83
N ILE A 236 3.38 4.17 -1.27
CA ILE A 236 2.41 3.33 -1.98
C ILE A 236 1.23 2.97 -1.06
N MET A 237 1.49 2.54 0.19
CA MET A 237 0.43 2.21 1.15
C MET A 237 -0.46 3.42 1.47
N GLN A 238 0.12 4.62 1.61
CA GLN A 238 -0.61 5.86 1.82
C GLN A 238 -1.49 6.21 0.63
N LEU A 239 -1.00 6.03 -0.60
CA LEU A 239 -1.81 6.23 -1.79
C LEU A 239 -2.98 5.23 -1.86
N CYS A 240 -2.78 3.98 -1.44
CA CYS A 240 -3.86 3.01 -1.27
C CYS A 240 -4.89 3.44 -0.21
N GLN A 241 -4.47 4.04 0.91
CA GLN A 241 -5.40 4.60 1.89
C GLN A 241 -6.25 5.73 1.31
N GLN A 242 -5.67 6.60 0.47
CA GLN A 242 -6.41 7.66 -0.22
C GLN A 242 -7.46 7.10 -1.19
N ILE A 243 -7.12 6.03 -1.92
CA ILE A 243 -8.07 5.29 -2.76
C ILE A 243 -9.25 4.79 -1.92
N LYS A 244 -8.97 4.17 -0.76
CA LYS A 244 -10.00 3.67 0.17
C LYS A 244 -10.89 4.76 0.75
N GLN A 245 -10.35 5.96 0.97
CA GLN A 245 -11.08 7.12 1.49
C GLN A 245 -11.83 7.89 0.40
N GLY A 246 -11.80 7.43 -0.87
CA GLY A 246 -12.51 8.07 -1.97
C GLY A 246 -11.87 9.37 -2.48
N GLY A 247 -10.57 9.60 -2.21
CA GLY A 247 -9.86 10.79 -2.68
C GLY A 247 -10.12 12.06 -1.86
N ALA A 248 -10.77 11.96 -0.70
CA ALA A 248 -10.78 13.07 0.26
C ALA A 248 -9.34 13.34 0.71
N SER A 249 -8.90 14.60 0.58
CA SER A 249 -7.51 15.03 0.85
C SER A 249 -7.03 14.55 2.23
N ALA A 250 -6.26 13.46 2.24
CA ALA A 250 -5.64 12.91 3.44
C ALA A 250 -4.39 13.70 3.87
N ASN A 251 -4.25 14.96 3.42
CA ASN A 251 -3.13 15.81 3.79
C ASN A 251 -3.21 16.29 5.26
N GLN A 252 -4.32 16.03 5.98
CA GLN A 252 -4.49 16.45 7.38
C GLN A 252 -4.32 15.34 8.42
N GLY A 253 -4.26 14.06 8.03
CA GLY A 253 -4.17 12.94 8.98
C GLY A 253 -2.76 12.39 9.22
N PHE A 254 -1.92 12.37 8.19
CA PHE A 254 -0.62 11.67 8.25
C PHE A 254 0.61 12.58 8.29
N ASN A 255 0.49 13.85 7.87
CA ASN A 255 1.55 14.85 8.10
C ASN A 255 1.79 15.07 9.62
N GLN A 256 0.78 14.80 10.46
CA GLN A 256 0.92 14.82 11.92
C GLN A 256 1.67 13.59 12.47
N MET A 257 1.63 12.44 11.79
CA MET A 257 2.39 11.26 12.21
C MET A 257 3.87 11.34 11.79
N ASN A 258 4.18 12.08 10.73
CA ASN A 258 5.58 12.36 10.32
C ASN A 258 6.21 13.52 11.11
N GLN A 259 5.41 14.44 11.70
CA GLN A 259 5.92 15.51 12.57
C GLN A 259 5.89 15.17 14.08
N GLY A 260 5.37 14.01 14.49
CA GLY A 260 5.27 13.62 15.90
C GLY A 260 6.45 12.83 16.48
N TYR A 261 7.40 12.37 15.66
CA TYR A 261 8.46 11.44 16.09
C TYR A 261 9.87 11.90 15.72
N GLY A 262 10.06 13.22 15.67
CA GLY A 262 11.34 13.87 15.37
C GLY A 262 11.91 14.70 16.52
N GLN A 263 11.75 14.29 17.78
CA GLN A 263 12.52 14.83 18.91
C GLN A 263 12.68 13.75 19.99
N PRO A 264 13.90 13.31 20.35
CA PRO A 264 14.08 12.63 21.61
C PRO A 264 13.82 13.64 22.72
N GLN A 265 12.75 13.43 23.48
CA GLN A 265 12.43 14.19 24.67
C GLN A 265 13.56 14.00 25.69
N GLN A 266 14.53 14.91 25.69
CA GLN A 266 15.54 15.04 26.74
C GLN A 266 14.82 15.46 28.02
N ASN A 267 14.49 14.49 28.86
CA ASN A 267 14.20 14.73 30.26
C ASN A 267 14.75 13.59 31.11
N MET A 268 16.04 13.69 31.44
CA MET A 268 16.58 13.17 32.69
C MET A 268 17.86 13.93 33.01
N GLY A 269 17.90 14.51 34.21
CA GLY A 269 18.85 15.54 34.60
C GLY A 269 20.26 15.02 34.91
N GLY A 270 21.21 15.94 34.74
CA GLY A 270 22.44 16.02 35.50
C GLY A 270 23.54 15.03 35.14
N PHE A 271 24.55 15.49 34.39
CA PHE A 271 25.94 15.60 34.86
C PHE A 271 26.79 16.24 33.74
N ALA A 272 27.55 17.28 34.11
CA ALA A 272 28.35 18.08 33.20
C ALA A 272 29.69 17.40 32.89
N GLY A 273 30.10 17.37 31.60
CA GLY A 273 31.47 17.00 31.22
C GLY A 273 31.69 16.62 29.75
N SER A 274 32.00 17.62 28.92
CA SER A 274 32.99 17.58 27.81
C SER A 274 32.75 16.88 26.46
N SER A 275 32.95 17.71 25.40
CA SER A 275 33.38 17.51 24.00
C SER A 275 32.50 16.85 22.93
N VAL A 276 31.72 17.70 22.25
CA VAL A 276 31.62 17.95 20.78
C VAL A 276 32.24 16.92 19.81
N GLN A 277 31.43 16.04 19.23
CA GLN A 277 31.67 15.43 17.90
C GLN A 277 30.46 14.61 17.40
N ASN A 278 29.36 15.24 16.93
CA ASN A 278 28.50 14.69 15.85
C ASN A 278 27.38 15.64 15.35
N ALA A 279 27.73 16.85 14.91
CA ALA A 279 26.74 17.83 14.40
C ALA A 279 26.83 18.08 12.88
N ALA A 280 27.45 17.18 12.10
CA ALA A 280 27.82 17.44 10.71
C ALA A 280 26.98 16.70 9.63
N TYR A 281 25.99 15.87 9.99
CA TYR A 281 25.19 15.12 9.00
C TYR A 281 23.72 15.54 8.86
N ALA A 282 23.33 16.71 9.37
CA ALA A 282 21.95 17.22 9.29
C ALA A 282 21.74 18.39 8.31
N ALA A 283 22.73 18.79 7.52
CA ALA A 283 22.70 20.04 6.74
C ALA A 283 22.83 19.89 5.21
N ALA A 284 22.53 18.73 4.63
CA ALA A 284 22.81 18.45 3.21
C ALA A 284 21.64 17.90 2.37
N SER A 285 20.39 18.31 2.63
CA SER A 285 19.27 18.01 1.70
C SER A 285 18.23 19.13 1.51
N ALA A 286 18.50 20.35 1.97
CA ALA A 286 17.58 21.49 1.82
C ALA A 286 18.04 22.52 0.79
N GLN A 287 18.32 22.11 -0.46
CA GLN A 287 18.71 23.03 -1.53
C GLN A 287 18.34 22.55 -2.94
N VAL A 288 17.07 22.25 -3.27
CA VAL A 288 16.58 22.43 -4.67
C VAL A 288 15.08 22.73 -4.70
N GLN A 289 14.71 23.75 -5.47
CA GLN A 289 13.38 24.18 -5.92
C GLN A 289 12.63 25.20 -5.05
N ASN A 290 12.96 26.47 -5.28
CA ASN A 290 11.97 27.55 -5.30
C ASN A 290 12.37 28.59 -6.36
N ASN A 291 11.63 28.63 -7.45
CA ASN A 291 11.39 29.83 -8.25
C ASN A 291 10.24 29.52 -9.22
N ALA A 292 9.05 30.07 -8.97
CA ALA A 292 8.53 31.18 -9.77
C ALA A 292 7.01 31.40 -9.57
N TYR A 293 6.69 32.69 -9.47
CA TYR A 293 5.38 33.36 -9.61
C TYR A 293 4.38 33.39 -8.45
N ASN A 294 4.54 34.46 -7.67
CA ASN A 294 3.47 35.24 -7.06
C ASN A 294 2.52 35.80 -8.13
N THR A 295 1.20 35.69 -7.91
CA THR A 295 0.25 36.79 -8.14
C THR A 295 -0.95 36.69 -7.19
N ALA A 296 -1.16 37.81 -6.49
CA ALA A 296 -2.44 38.42 -6.09
C ALA A 296 -3.16 38.02 -4.78
N ALA A 297 -3.29 39.09 -3.97
CA ALA A 297 -4.41 39.54 -3.14
C ALA A 297 -4.59 38.98 -1.71
N ALA A 298 -4.45 39.91 -0.75
CA ALA A 298 -4.80 39.77 0.65
C ALA A 298 -6.33 39.82 0.85
N VAL A 299 -6.88 38.91 1.67
CA VAL A 299 -8.16 39.11 2.37
C VAL A 299 -8.13 38.48 3.76
N GLN A 300 -8.75 39.22 4.68
CA GLN A 300 -8.87 39.19 6.14
C GLN A 300 -9.46 37.89 6.77
N PRO A 301 -9.38 37.74 8.12
CA PRO A 301 -9.73 36.50 8.82
C PRO A 301 -11.23 36.41 9.15
N GLN A 302 -11.89 35.28 8.82
CA GLN A 302 -13.25 34.99 9.27
C GLN A 302 -13.49 33.49 9.51
N THR A 303 -13.69 33.18 10.79
CA THR A 303 -14.73 32.31 11.35
C THR A 303 -15.07 30.99 10.65
N THR A 304 -14.78 29.91 11.37
CA THR A 304 -15.30 28.55 11.19
C THR A 304 -16.82 28.54 10.98
N ASP A 305 -17.29 28.08 9.83
CA ASP A 305 -18.70 27.71 9.67
C ASP A 305 -18.91 26.49 8.77
N ALA A 306 -19.76 25.59 9.23
CA ALA A 306 -19.96 24.26 8.68
C ALA A 306 -20.71 24.31 7.33
N SER A 307 -19.96 24.19 6.22
CA SER A 307 -20.51 24.08 4.86
C SER A 307 -21.42 22.85 4.74
N TRP A 308 -22.63 23.00 4.22
CA TRP A 308 -23.57 21.89 3.99
C TRP A 308 -23.98 21.83 2.51
N VAL A 309 -24.27 20.64 2.01
CA VAL A 309 -24.75 20.42 0.65
C VAL A 309 -26.27 20.24 0.69
N CYS A 310 -26.99 21.00 -0.12
CA CYS A 310 -28.44 20.94 -0.15
C CYS A 310 -28.92 19.61 -0.74
N SER A 311 -29.66 18.82 0.04
CA SER A 311 -30.18 17.53 -0.40
C SER A 311 -31.22 17.64 -1.53
N SER A 312 -31.82 18.83 -1.73
CA SER A 312 -32.82 19.05 -2.78
C SER A 312 -32.21 19.41 -4.14
N CYS A 313 -31.05 20.08 -4.18
CA CYS A 313 -30.49 20.61 -5.43
C CYS A 313 -28.96 20.49 -5.57
N GLY A 314 -28.27 19.95 -4.57
CA GLY A 314 -26.81 19.73 -4.62
C GLY A 314 -25.94 20.97 -4.41
N THR A 315 -26.52 22.17 -4.23
CA THR A 315 -25.75 23.40 -4.01
C THR A 315 -25.05 23.38 -2.64
N ARG A 316 -23.77 23.76 -2.59
CA ARG A 316 -23.03 23.93 -1.34
C ARG A 316 -23.33 25.30 -0.74
N ASN A 317 -23.73 25.33 0.52
CA ASN A 317 -24.19 26.52 1.21
C ASN A 317 -23.48 26.69 2.56
N ASN A 318 -23.30 27.95 2.95
CA ASN A 318 -22.70 28.33 4.24
C ASN A 318 -23.70 29.05 5.18
N GLY A 319 -24.95 29.27 4.74
CA GLY A 319 -26.01 29.92 5.52
C GLY A 319 -27.13 28.96 5.99
N LYS A 320 -28.16 29.50 6.66
CA LYS A 320 -29.33 28.72 7.12
C LYS A 320 -30.27 28.27 5.99
N PHE A 321 -30.14 28.85 4.80
CA PHE A 321 -30.97 28.56 3.62
C PHE A 321 -30.10 28.30 2.40
N CYS A 322 -30.62 27.50 1.46
CA CYS A 322 -29.96 27.19 0.21
C CYS A 322 -30.04 28.38 -0.75
N GLN A 323 -28.89 28.82 -1.27
CA GLN A 323 -28.80 29.89 -2.27
C GLN A 323 -29.29 29.47 -3.66
N GLY A 324 -29.33 28.15 -3.94
CA GLY A 324 -29.79 27.63 -5.23
C GLY A 324 -31.32 27.42 -5.31
N CYS A 325 -31.98 27.06 -4.21
CA CYS A 325 -33.40 26.68 -4.23
C CYS A 325 -34.24 27.23 -3.06
N GLY A 326 -33.64 27.97 -2.13
CA GLY A 326 -34.34 28.57 -0.99
C GLY A 326 -34.69 27.63 0.18
N CYS A 327 -34.46 26.32 0.05
CA CYS A 327 -34.76 25.37 1.14
C CYS A 327 -33.88 25.59 2.38
N ALA A 328 -34.46 25.44 3.57
CA ALA A 328 -33.73 25.56 4.84
C ALA A 328 -32.73 24.40 5.04
N LYS A 329 -31.63 24.67 5.75
CA LYS A 329 -30.65 23.67 6.20
C LYS A 329 -31.37 22.62 7.06
N PRO A 330 -31.21 21.31 6.78
CA PRO A 330 -31.76 20.27 7.64
C PRO A 330 -31.22 20.43 9.07
N ALA A 331 -32.10 20.46 10.07
CA ALA A 331 -31.68 20.45 11.46
C ALA A 331 -30.89 19.15 11.72
N ALA A 332 -29.72 19.26 12.36
CA ALA A 332 -28.93 18.10 12.75
C ALA A 332 -29.77 17.23 13.68
N MET A 333 -30.22 16.07 13.19
CA MET A 333 -30.93 15.09 14.01
C MET A 333 -29.93 14.50 15.00
N SER A 334 -30.27 14.59 16.28
CA SER A 334 -29.54 13.94 17.37
C SER A 334 -29.40 12.44 17.06
N SER A 335 -28.29 11.80 17.41
CA SER A 335 -28.12 10.35 17.19
C SER A 335 -28.94 9.49 18.16
N ARG A 336 -29.61 10.11 19.14
CA ARG A 336 -30.42 9.45 20.17
C ARG A 336 -31.58 10.33 20.64
N CYS A 337 -32.67 9.71 21.09
CA CYS A 337 -33.73 10.41 21.79
C CYS A 337 -33.21 10.97 23.12
N THR A 338 -33.34 12.28 23.33
CA THR A 338 -32.89 12.94 24.57
C THR A 338 -33.78 12.63 25.77
N SER A 339 -35.02 12.18 25.54
CA SER A 339 -36.01 11.91 26.60
C SER A 339 -35.95 10.48 27.16
N CYS A 340 -35.63 9.48 26.32
CA CYS A 340 -35.59 8.07 26.76
C CYS A 340 -34.34 7.29 26.32
N GLY A 341 -33.44 7.90 25.55
CA GLY A 341 -32.20 7.26 25.11
C GLY A 341 -32.32 6.33 23.90
N TRP A 342 -33.51 6.18 23.29
CA TRP A 342 -33.70 5.32 22.12
C TRP A 342 -32.81 5.71 20.94
N THR A 343 -32.27 4.70 20.24
CA THR A 343 -31.42 4.85 19.05
C THR A 343 -31.90 3.95 17.92
N PRO A 344 -31.85 4.40 16.66
CA PRO A 344 -32.26 3.58 15.52
C PRO A 344 -31.26 2.44 15.26
N ALA A 345 -31.76 1.28 14.86
CA ALA A 345 -30.92 0.16 14.41
C ALA A 345 -30.09 0.55 13.18
N ASN A 346 -28.89 -0.04 13.03
CA ASN A 346 -27.89 0.31 12.02
C ASN A 346 -28.50 0.55 10.63
N GLY A 347 -28.42 1.80 10.16
CA GLY A 347 -28.85 2.23 8.82
C GLY A 347 -30.28 2.76 8.70
N GLN A 348 -31.07 2.81 9.78
CA GLN A 348 -32.42 3.38 9.75
C GLN A 348 -32.39 4.92 9.90
N PRO A 349 -33.11 5.68 9.05
CA PRO A 349 -33.26 7.13 9.22
C PRO A 349 -34.07 7.44 10.49
N MET A 350 -33.71 8.52 11.19
CA MET A 350 -34.36 8.88 12.44
C MET A 350 -35.81 9.37 12.19
N PRO A 351 -36.83 8.80 12.85
CA PRO A 351 -38.21 9.27 12.71
C PRO A 351 -38.40 10.65 13.37
N LYS A 352 -39.43 11.41 12.96
CA LYS A 352 -39.76 12.71 13.57
C LYS A 352 -40.21 12.62 15.03
N PHE A 353 -40.72 11.47 15.44
CA PHE A 353 -41.17 11.18 16.80
C PHE A 353 -40.55 9.87 17.26
N CYS A 354 -40.13 9.82 18.53
CA CYS A 354 -39.55 8.64 19.13
C CYS A 354 -40.61 7.52 19.24
N PRO A 355 -40.34 6.32 18.71
CA PRO A 355 -41.28 5.21 18.77
C PRO A 355 -41.48 4.64 20.18
N GLU A 356 -40.54 4.87 21.11
CA GLU A 356 -40.64 4.39 22.49
C GLU A 356 -41.39 5.35 23.43
N CYS A 357 -41.27 6.66 23.24
CA CYS A 357 -41.81 7.64 24.20
C CYS A 357 -42.64 8.76 23.58
N GLY A 358 -42.79 8.81 22.25
CA GLY A 358 -43.58 9.83 21.54
C GLY A 358 -42.95 11.24 21.52
N ALA A 359 -41.77 11.44 22.11
CA ALA A 359 -41.10 12.74 22.10
C ALA A 359 -40.61 13.11 20.68
N ARG A 360 -40.61 14.40 20.36
CA ARG A 360 -40.10 14.92 19.08
C ARG A 360 -38.57 14.82 19.04
N LEU A 361 -38.03 14.28 17.94
CA LEU A 361 -36.59 14.04 17.74
C LEU A 361 -35.89 15.17 16.97
#